data_AF-A0A9D4QQ06-F1
#
_entry.id   AF-A0A9D4QQ06-F1
#
_cell.length_a   1.000
_cell.length_b   1.000
_cell.length_c   1.000
_cell.angle_alpha   90.00
_cell.angle_beta   90.00
_cell.angle_gamma   90.00
#
_symmetry.space_group_name_H-M   'P 1'
#
loop_
_entity.id
_entity.type
_entity.pdbx_description
1 polymer ?
#
loop_
_entity_poly.entity_id
_entity_poly.type
_entity_poly.pdbx_seq_one_letter_code
_entity_poly.pdbx_strand_id
1 'polypeptide(L)' 'MFAHAAVMNNHGQNCCAGSRTYVQESIYEEFVARCKAMAEMRIVGDPYDGMTQQGPQVWIY' A
#
# COMPACT_ATOMS: atom_id res chain seq x y z
N MET A 1 7.90 -5.48 3.58
CA MET A 1 8.54 -4.94 2.36
C MET A 1 8.42 -3.41 2.38
N PHE A 2 9.53 -2.67 2.35
CA PHE A 2 9.52 -1.20 2.54
C PHE A 2 8.76 -0.45 1.44
N ALA A 3 8.94 -0.81 0.17
CA ALA A 3 8.28 -0.14 -0.95
C ALA A 3 6.74 -0.21 -0.85
N HIS A 4 6.19 -1.36 -0.47
CA HIS A 4 4.75 -1.52 -0.24
C HIS A 4 4.25 -0.60 0.90
N ALA A 5 4.95 -0.58 2.04
CA ALA A 5 4.55 0.26 3.17
C ALA A 5 4.66 1.76 2.85
N ALA A 6 5.68 2.17 2.08
CA ALA A 6 5.91 3.57 1.72
C ALA A 6 4.77 4.19 0.91
N VAL A 7 4.06 3.42 0.09
CA VAL A 7 2.90 3.90 -0.69
C VAL A 7 1.57 3.67 0.03
N MET A 8 1.42 2.56 0.77
CA MET A 8 0.14 2.20 1.39
C MET A 8 -0.10 2.84 2.76
N ASN A 9 0.90 3.50 3.36
CA ASN A 9 0.72 4.24 4.60
C ASN A 9 -0.35 5.33 4.44
N ASN A 10 -1.27 5.42 5.40
CA ASN A 10 -2.43 6.31 5.34
C ASN A 10 -3.24 6.20 4.02
N HIS A 11 -3.33 4.99 3.44
CA HIS A 11 -4.09 4.75 2.19
C HIS A 11 -3.55 5.56 1.00
N GLY A 12 -2.25 5.89 1.04
CA GLY A 12 -1.62 6.79 0.06
C GLY A 12 -1.97 8.27 0.24
N GLN A 13 -2.76 8.64 1.26
CA GLN A 13 -3.07 10.02 1.63
C GLN A 13 -1.93 10.63 2.44
N ASN A 14 -0.71 10.49 1.94
CA ASN A 14 0.52 10.98 2.52
C ASN A 14 1.25 11.78 1.44
N CYS A 15 1.57 13.04 1.71
CA CYS A 15 2.29 13.89 0.76
C CYS A 15 3.66 13.33 0.36
N CYS A 16 4.26 12.50 1.23
CA CYS A 16 5.53 11.82 1.00
C CYS A 16 5.37 10.35 0.60
N ALA A 17 4.21 9.95 0.06
CA ALA A 17 3.97 8.57 -0.37
C ALA A 17 5.00 8.14 -1.45
N GLY A 18 5.57 6.95 -1.27
CA GLY A 18 6.53 6.35 -2.20
C GLY A 18 5.89 5.83 -3.48
N SER A 19 5.24 6.71 -4.25
CA SER A 19 4.41 6.37 -5.43
C SER A 19 5.17 5.75 -6.60
N ARG A 20 6.50 5.87 -6.61
CA ARG A 20 7.37 5.29 -7.65
C ARG A 20 8.55 4.57 -7.00
N THR A 21 8.69 3.28 -7.32
CA THR A 21 9.84 2.45 -6.91
C THR A 21 10.54 1.92 -8.15
N TYR A 22 11.86 2.11 -8.23
CA TYR A 22 12.70 1.49 -9.26
C TYR A 22 13.18 0.12 -8.77
N VAL A 23 13.12 -0.86 -9.67
CA VAL A 23 13.45 -2.25 -9.36
C VAL A 23 14.38 -2.76 -10.45
N GLN A 24 15.42 -3.48 -10.03
CA GLN A 24 16.37 -4.06 -10.98
C GLN A 24 15.71 -5.20 -11.77
N GLU A 25 16.00 -5.26 -13.06
CA GLU A 25 15.30 -6.12 -14.03
C GLU A 25 15.23 -7.59 -13.60
N SER A 26 16.32 -8.15 -13.08
CA SER A 26 16.37 -9.57 -12.71
C SER A 26 15.47 -9.96 -11.54
N ILE A 27 14.94 -9.00 -10.78
CA ILE A 27 14.01 -9.25 -9.66
C ILE A 27 12.63 -8.62 -9.87
N TYR A 28 12.34 -8.03 -11.03
CA TYR A 28 11.12 -7.25 -11.26
C TYR A 28 9.84 -8.07 -11.01
N GLU A 29 9.73 -9.24 -11.65
CA GLU A 29 8.53 -10.08 -11.56
C GLU A 29 8.26 -10.56 -10.13
N GLU A 30 9.29 -11.04 -9.42
CA GLU A 30 9.16 -11.47 -8.02
C GLU A 30 8.75 -10.29 -7.11
N PHE A 31 9.37 -9.13 -7.31
CA PHE A 31 9.05 -7.93 -6.55
C PHE A 31 7.58 -7.51 -6.73
N VAL A 32 7.09 -7.51 -7.97
CA VAL A 32 5.70 -7.16 -8.28
C VAL A 32 4.73 -8.19 -7.70
N ALA A 33 5.02 -9.49 -7.84
CA ALA A 33 4.18 -10.55 -7.27
C ALA A 33 4.04 -10.41 -5.74
N ARG A 34 5.14 -10.12 -5.04
CA ARG A 34 5.13 -9.93 -3.59
C ARG A 34 4.42 -8.64 -3.18
N CYS A 35 4.60 -7.54 -3.92
CA CYS A 35 3.84 -6.31 -3.73
C CYS A 35 2.33 -6.55 -3.83
N LYS A 36 1.92 -7.26 -4.88
CA LYS A 36 0.53 -7.57 -5.18
C LYS A 36 -0.09 -8.42 -4.08
N ALA A 37 0.56 -9.51 -3.68
CA ALA A 37 0.07 -10.37 -2.61
C ALA A 37 -0.14 -9.58 -1.31
N MET A 38 0.78 -8.69 -0.95
CA MET A 38 0.62 -7.84 0.23
C MET A 38 -0.53 -6.83 0.11
N ALA A 39 -0.77 -6.29 -1.09
CA ALA A 39 -1.89 -5.38 -1.34
C ALA A 39 -3.24 -6.10 -1.27
N GLU A 40 -3.33 -7.32 -1.81
CA GLU A 40 -4.55 -8.13 -1.79
C GLU A 40 -4.91 -8.63 -0.38
N MET A 41 -3.91 -8.88 0.48
CA MET A 41 -4.13 -9.28 1.88
C MET A 41 -4.53 -8.12 2.81
N ARG A 42 -4.53 -6.88 2.32
CA ARG A 42 -4.79 -5.71 3.17
C ARG A 42 -6.25 -5.66 3.60
N ILE A 43 -6.47 -5.57 4.91
CA ILE A 43 -7.82 -5.48 5.50
C ILE A 43 -8.33 -4.05 5.36
N VAL A 44 -9.30 -3.85 4.47
CA VAL A 44 -10.00 -2.57 4.26
C VAL A 44 -11.34 -2.62 4.99
N GLY A 45 -11.64 -1.64 5.83
CA GLY A 45 -12.82 -1.71 6.68
C GLY A 45 -13.08 -0.47 7.54
N ASP A 46 -13.85 -0.68 8.61
CA ASP A 46 -14.18 0.36 9.59
C ASP A 46 -12.90 0.79 10.33
N PRO A 47 -12.56 2.10 10.39
CA PRO A 47 -11.38 2.58 11.10
C PRO A 47 -11.41 2.34 12.63
N TYR A 48 -12.56 2.00 13.20
CA TYR A 48 -12.70 1.65 14.62
C TYR A 48 -12.55 0.15 14.90
N ASP A 49 -12.51 -0.71 13.86
CA ASP A 49 -12.15 -2.11 14.02
C ASP A 49 -10.62 -2.26 14.14
N GLY A 50 -10.15 -2.87 15.22
CA GLY A 50 -8.73 -3.09 15.49
C GLY A 50 -8.02 -4.01 14.49
N MET A 51 -8.76 -4.75 13.66
CA MET A 51 -8.21 -5.56 12.57
C MET A 51 -8.05 -4.78 11.26
N THR A 52 -8.68 -3.61 11.12
CA THR A 52 -8.59 -2.78 9.92
C THR A 52 -7.18 -2.22 9.75
N GLN A 53 -6.62 -2.43 8.56
CA GLN A 53 -5.33 -1.87 8.15
C GLN A 53 -5.50 -0.64 7.25
N GLN A 54 -6.68 -0.49 6.64
CA GLN A 54 -7.02 0.63 5.78
C GLN A 54 -8.49 1.07 5.97
N GLY A 55 -8.67 2.29 6.44
CA GLY A 55 -9.96 2.97 6.55
C GLY A 55 -10.36 3.72 5.26
N PRO A 56 -11.34 4.62 5.34
CA PRO A 56 -11.81 5.38 4.19
C PRO A 56 -10.78 6.39 3.67
N GLN A 57 -10.96 6.81 2.41
CA GLN A 57 -10.27 7.94 1.82
C GLN A 57 -11.16 9.18 1.91
N VAL A 58 -10.55 10.34 2.15
CA VAL A 58 -11.27 11.62 2.18
C VAL A 58 -11.74 11.95 0.77
N TRP A 59 -13.01 12.36 0.66
CA TRP A 59 -13.60 12.88 -0.56
C TRP A 59 -13.84 14.38 -0.36
N ILE A 60 -13.31 15.20 -1.27
CA ILE A 60 -13.32 16.67 -1.17
C ILE A 60 -14.14 17.35 -2.27
N TYR A 61 -15.20 16.68 -2.73
CA TYR A 61 -16.19 17.25 -3.64
C TYR A 61 -17.59 17.15 -3.05
#